data_AF-A0A963WB67-F1
#
_entry.id   AF-A0A963WB67-F1
#
_cell.length_a   1.000
_cell.length_b   1.000
_cell.length_c   1.000
_cell.angle_alpha   90.00
_cell.angle_beta   90.00
_cell.angle_gamma   90.00
#
_symmetry.space_group_name_H-M   'P 1'
#
loop_
_entity.id
_entity.type
_entity.pdbx_description
1 polymer ?
#
loop_
_entity_poly.entity_id
_entity_poly.type
_entity_poly.pdbx_seq_one_letter_code
_entity_poly.pdbx_strand_id
1 'polypeptide(L)'
;MNASPDPADAAPLAPEDLYFNRELSWLSFNERVLAEANRTSYPLLERLKFLSISGSNLDEFMMIRVAGIAGQMRSGVAEMSVDGRTPGQQMAAIAAKYRELVDLQQETLARLRPQLAAQGIHIRGRTSIDELPEQVLRQHFLDHVMPVLTPQAIDPA
;
A
#
# COMPACT_ATOMS: atom_id res chain seq x y z
N MET A 1 -0.44 -1.79 -48.78
CA MET A 1 0.16 -0.81 -47.85
C MET A 1 -0.99 0.05 -47.34
N ASN A 2 -1.58 -0.29 -46.20
CA ASN A 2 -2.58 0.59 -45.57
C ASN A 2 -1.80 1.61 -44.74
N ALA A 3 -1.86 2.87 -45.15
CA ALA A 3 -1.31 3.98 -44.38
C ALA A 3 -2.05 4.04 -43.03
N SER A 4 -1.29 4.15 -41.94
CA SER A 4 -1.85 4.47 -40.63
C SER A 4 -2.53 5.83 -40.69
N PRO A 5 -3.70 6.01 -40.03
CA PRO A 5 -4.43 7.27 -40.05
C PRO A 5 -3.56 8.40 -39.48
N ASP A 6 -3.67 9.58 -40.09
CA ASP A 6 -2.99 10.80 -39.67
C ASP A 6 -3.49 11.21 -38.27
N PRO A 7 -2.62 11.54 -37.29
CA PRO A 7 -3.05 11.98 -35.96
C PRO A 7 -4.01 13.19 -35.98
N ALA A 8 -4.11 13.91 -37.10
CA ALA A 8 -5.10 14.98 -37.30
C ALA A 8 -6.55 14.51 -37.52
N ASP A 9 -6.78 13.23 -37.85
CA ASP A 9 -8.11 12.62 -38.05
C ASP A 9 -8.70 12.00 -36.75
N ALA A 10 -8.01 12.15 -35.61
CA ALA A 10 -8.52 11.67 -34.34
C ALA A 10 -9.68 12.55 -33.84
N ALA A 11 -10.81 11.92 -33.49
CA ALA A 11 -11.93 12.62 -32.87
C ALA A 11 -11.46 13.37 -31.60
N PRO A 12 -11.95 14.60 -31.35
CA PRO A 12 -11.56 15.35 -30.17
C PRO A 12 -11.93 14.56 -28.90
N LEU A 13 -10.97 14.46 -27.98
CA LEU A 13 -11.13 13.79 -26.68
C LEU A 13 -12.22 14.48 -25.87
N ALA A 14 -13.03 13.70 -25.13
CA ALA A 14 -13.97 14.26 -24.17
C ALA A 14 -13.19 14.91 -23.00
N PRO A 15 -13.73 15.94 -22.34
CA PRO A 15 -13.05 16.61 -21.22
C PRO A 15 -12.56 15.65 -20.13
N GLU A 16 -13.33 14.60 -19.81
CA GLU A 16 -13.00 13.56 -18.85
C GLU A 16 -11.82 12.66 -19.27
N ASP A 17 -11.56 12.52 -20.57
CA ASP A 17 -10.44 11.73 -21.10
C ASP A 17 -9.10 12.51 -21.05
N LEU A 18 -9.15 13.82 -20.78
CA LEU A 18 -7.97 14.68 -20.70
C LEU A 18 -7.25 14.59 -19.35
N TYR A 19 -7.91 14.03 -18.33
CA TYR A 19 -7.40 14.02 -16.95
C TYR A 19 -7.30 12.62 -16.38
N PHE A 20 -6.25 12.39 -15.61
CA PHE A 20 -6.15 11.21 -14.77
C PHE A 20 -6.79 11.46 -13.42
N ASN A 21 -7.43 10.42 -12.87
CA ASN A 21 -7.89 10.47 -11.48
C ASN A 21 -6.70 10.76 -10.55
N ARG A 22 -6.87 11.75 -9.67
CA ARG A 22 -5.81 12.18 -8.74
C ARG A 22 -5.38 11.07 -7.79
N GLU A 23 -6.35 10.30 -7.28
CA GLU A 23 -6.09 9.30 -6.24
C GLU A 23 -5.46 8.04 -6.84
N LEU A 24 -5.88 7.63 -8.04
CA LEU A 24 -5.19 6.58 -8.79
C LEU A 24 -3.79 7.01 -9.21
N SER A 25 -3.61 8.27 -9.61
CA SER A 25 -2.29 8.83 -9.93
C SER A 25 -1.35 8.80 -8.72
N TRP A 26 -1.89 9.07 -7.53
CA TRP A 26 -1.16 8.96 -6.26
C TRP A 26 -0.76 7.50 -5.97
N LEU A 27 -1.67 6.54 -6.18
CA LEU A 27 -1.35 5.11 -6.03
C LEU A 27 -0.26 4.66 -7.02
N SER A 28 -0.30 5.13 -8.27
CA SER A 28 0.78 4.90 -9.25
C SER A 28 2.10 5.56 -8.88
N PHE A 29 2.08 6.67 -8.15
CA PHE A 29 3.30 7.20 -7.53
C PHE A 29 3.83 6.22 -6.47
N ASN A 30 2.99 5.72 -5.57
CA ASN A 30 3.43 4.78 -4.54
C ASN A 30 3.91 3.44 -5.13
N GLU A 31 3.35 3.01 -6.27
CA GLU A 31 3.84 1.88 -7.05
C GLU A 31 5.30 2.07 -7.49
N ARG A 32 5.66 3.28 -7.94
CA ARG A 32 7.04 3.60 -8.30
C ARG A 32 7.97 3.61 -7.08
N VAL A 33 7.50 4.08 -5.92
CA VAL A 33 8.24 3.97 -4.66
C VAL A 33 8.50 2.51 -4.30
N LEU A 34 7.49 1.64 -4.45
CA LEU A 34 7.63 0.20 -4.23
C LEU A 34 8.59 -0.45 -5.23
N ALA A 35 8.61 0.01 -6.48
CA ALA A 35 9.54 -0.49 -7.50
C ALA A 35 11.01 -0.28 -7.10
N GLU A 36 11.33 0.80 -6.36
CA GLU A 36 12.68 1.04 -5.82
C GLU A 36 13.14 -0.07 -4.85
N ALA A 37 12.23 -0.73 -4.12
CA ALA A 37 12.56 -1.88 -3.27
C ALA A 37 13.06 -3.10 -4.06
N ASN A 38 12.74 -3.16 -5.36
CA ASN A 38 13.15 -4.25 -6.25
C ASN A 38 14.44 -3.95 -7.03
N ARG A 39 15.03 -2.76 -6.89
CA ARG A 39 16.28 -2.40 -7.56
C ARG A 39 17.48 -3.04 -6.87
N THR A 40 18.07 -4.04 -7.52
CA THR A 40 19.27 -4.75 -7.04
C THR A 40 20.53 -3.91 -7.03
N SER A 41 20.53 -2.75 -7.70
CA SER A 41 21.61 -1.76 -7.62
C SER A 41 21.67 -1.04 -6.27
N TYR A 42 20.61 -1.10 -5.46
CA TYR A 42 20.60 -0.53 -4.11
C TYR A 42 21.05 -1.54 -3.05
N PRO A 43 21.71 -1.07 -1.97
CA PRO A 43 21.99 -1.90 -0.80
C PRO A 43 20.71 -2.53 -0.24
N LEU A 44 20.84 -3.74 0.33
CA LEU A 44 19.69 -4.53 0.78
C LEU A 44 18.80 -3.79 1.80
N LEU A 45 19.39 -3.03 2.72
CA LEU A 45 18.63 -2.26 3.70
C LEU A 45 17.92 -1.05 3.10
N GLU A 46 18.48 -0.43 2.06
CA GLU A 46 17.79 0.64 1.32
C GLU A 46 16.57 0.10 0.57
N ARG A 47 16.65 -1.11 0.04
CA ARG A 47 15.51 -1.81 -0.56
C ARG A 47 14.41 -2.10 0.45
N LEU A 48 14.79 -2.59 1.64
CA LEU A 48 13.85 -2.79 2.75
C LEU A 48 13.21 -1.46 3.21
N LYS A 49 13.99 -0.37 3.20
CA LYS A 49 13.50 0.97 3.54
C LYS A 49 12.48 1.47 2.51
N PHE A 50 12.70 1.29 1.21
CA PHE A 50 11.70 1.64 0.19
C PHE A 50 10.41 0.85 0.32
N LEU A 51 10.49 -0.44 0.67
CA LEU A 51 9.31 -1.24 1.00
C LEU A 51 8.56 -0.65 2.21
N SER A 52 9.27 -0.27 3.26
CA SER A 52 8.68 0.39 4.45
C SER A 52 8.03 1.72 4.11
N ILE A 53 8.70 2.57 3.31
CA ILE A 53 8.17 3.87 2.87
C ILE A 53 6.89 3.67 2.06
N SER A 54 6.86 2.69 1.15
CA SER A 54 5.66 2.36 0.38
C SER A 54 4.48 1.99 1.29
N GLY A 55 4.73 1.27 2.40
CA GLY A 55 3.73 0.94 3.41
C GLY A 55 3.20 2.18 4.13
N SER A 56 4.09 3.01 4.68
CA SER A 56 3.70 4.23 5.40
C SER A 56 2.93 5.23 4.52
N ASN A 57 3.35 5.37 3.25
CA ASN A 57 2.61 6.17 2.28
C ASN A 57 1.18 5.64 2.12
N LEU A 58 1.02 4.32 1.98
CA LEU A 58 -0.28 3.70 1.75
C LEU A 58 -1.19 3.89 2.97
N ASP A 59 -0.66 3.84 4.19
CA ASP A 59 -1.38 4.17 5.42
C ASP A 59 -1.87 5.63 5.42
N GLU A 60 -1.00 6.59 5.05
CA GLU A 60 -1.38 8.00 4.93
C GLU A 60 -2.50 8.19 3.90
N PHE A 61 -2.40 7.51 2.76
CA PHE A 61 -3.43 7.55 1.72
C PHE A 61 -4.78 7.03 2.23
N MET A 62 -4.79 5.93 2.97
CA MET A 62 -6.02 5.40 3.57
C MET A 62 -6.62 6.37 4.61
N MET A 63 -5.79 6.89 5.51
CA MET A 63 -6.23 7.77 6.59
C MET A 63 -6.77 9.10 6.08
N ILE A 64 -6.20 9.66 5.01
CA ILE A 64 -6.55 11.00 4.53
C ILE A 64 -7.45 10.93 3.30
N ARG A 65 -7.01 10.26 2.22
CA ARG A 65 -7.69 10.31 0.92
C ARG A 65 -8.94 9.45 0.90
N VAL A 66 -8.82 8.18 1.32
CA VAL A 66 -9.97 7.27 1.36
C VAL A 66 -11.02 7.73 2.37
N ALA A 67 -10.59 8.25 3.52
CA ALA A 67 -11.51 8.85 4.50
C ALA A 67 -12.31 10.04 3.92
N GLY A 68 -11.67 10.87 3.09
CA GLY A 68 -12.32 11.99 2.40
C GLY A 68 -13.42 11.54 1.43
N ILE A 69 -13.11 10.56 0.56
CA ILE A 69 -14.09 10.01 -0.39
C ILE A 69 -15.23 9.31 0.36
N ALA A 70 -14.91 8.55 1.41
CA ALA A 70 -15.92 7.91 2.25
C ALA A 70 -16.81 8.96 2.95
N GLY A 71 -16.25 10.11 3.32
CA GLY A 71 -17.00 11.27 3.81
C GLY A 71 -17.99 11.80 2.79
N GLN A 72 -17.55 12.02 1.54
CA GLN A 72 -18.41 12.47 0.43
C GLN A 72 -19.58 11.50 0.18
N MET A 73 -19.29 10.19 0.19
CA MET A 73 -20.31 9.15 0.04
C MET A 73 -21.36 9.21 1.16
N ARG A 74 -20.92 9.36 2.43
CA ARG A 74 -21.84 9.46 3.58
C ARG A 74 -22.70 10.72 3.56
N SER A 75 -22.16 11.84 3.05
CA SER A 75 -22.90 13.10 2.90
C SER A 75 -23.79 13.15 1.66
N GLY A 76 -23.83 12.10 0.84
CA GLY A 76 -24.61 12.07 -0.40
C GLY A 76 -24.10 13.02 -1.49
N VAL A 77 -22.82 13.41 -1.43
CA VAL A 77 -22.20 14.25 -2.46
C VAL A 77 -22.03 13.39 -3.71
N ALA A 78 -22.66 13.81 -4.81
CA ALA A 78 -22.61 13.13 -6.10
C ALA A 78 -21.66 13.80 -7.10
N GLU A 79 -20.85 14.76 -6.65
CA GLU A 79 -19.87 15.43 -7.51
C GLU A 79 -18.89 14.40 -8.09
N MET A 80 -18.78 14.41 -9.41
CA MET A 80 -17.89 13.53 -10.14
C MET A 80 -16.47 14.11 -10.11
N SER A 81 -15.47 13.24 -10.10
CA SER A 81 -14.09 13.68 -10.28
C SER A 81 -13.86 14.22 -11.70
N VAL A 82 -12.73 14.91 -11.89
CA VAL A 82 -12.34 15.53 -13.18
C VAL A 82 -12.24 14.55 -14.34
N ASP A 83 -12.03 13.28 -14.03
CA ASP A 83 -11.98 12.13 -14.95
C ASP A 83 -13.34 11.41 -15.07
N GLY A 84 -14.44 12.05 -14.63
CA GLY A 84 -15.80 11.55 -14.82
C GLY A 84 -16.18 10.35 -13.94
N ARG A 85 -15.54 10.13 -12.78
CA ARG A 85 -15.89 9.03 -11.86
C ARG A 85 -16.72 9.53 -10.68
N THR A 86 -17.76 8.77 -10.32
CA THR A 86 -18.49 8.97 -9.05
C THR A 86 -17.61 8.57 -7.86
N PRO A 87 -17.89 9.05 -6.63
CA PRO A 87 -17.18 8.62 -5.43
C PRO A 87 -17.14 7.10 -5.24
N GLY A 88 -18.25 6.41 -5.54
CA GLY A 88 -18.32 4.95 -5.49
C GLY A 88 -17.42 4.25 -6.52
N GLN A 89 -17.36 4.76 -7.75
CA GLN A 89 -16.46 4.25 -8.78
C GLN A 89 -15.00 4.50 -8.42
N GLN A 90 -14.67 5.67 -7.85
CA GLN A 90 -13.32 5.95 -7.34
C GLN A 90 -12.94 4.97 -6.23
N MET A 91 -13.83 4.74 -5.25
CA MET A 91 -13.59 3.79 -4.16
C MET A 91 -13.33 2.37 -4.67
N ALA A 92 -14.12 1.91 -5.64
CA ALA A 92 -13.93 0.59 -6.25
C ALA A 92 -12.58 0.47 -6.98
N ALA A 93 -12.21 1.49 -7.76
CA ALA A 93 -10.92 1.52 -8.46
C ALA A 93 -9.73 1.58 -7.49
N ILE A 94 -9.83 2.39 -6.44
CA ILE A 94 -8.84 2.49 -5.36
C ILE A 94 -8.69 1.13 -4.67
N ALA A 95 -9.78 0.46 -4.32
CA ALA A 95 -9.75 -0.84 -3.64
C ALA A 95 -9.12 -1.94 -4.51
N ALA A 96 -9.29 -1.89 -5.83
CA ALA A 96 -8.60 -2.79 -6.74
C ALA A 96 -7.08 -2.51 -6.73
N LYS A 97 -6.66 -1.28 -6.99
CA LYS A 97 -5.25 -0.91 -7.05
C LYS A 97 -4.52 -1.06 -5.71
N TYR A 98 -5.20 -0.80 -4.60
CA TYR A 98 -4.67 -1.01 -3.25
C TYR A 98 -4.31 -2.48 -3.01
N ARG A 99 -5.19 -3.42 -3.38
CA ARG A 99 -4.93 -4.85 -3.22
C ARG A 99 -3.72 -5.29 -4.03
N GLU A 100 -3.63 -4.86 -5.29
CA GLU A 100 -2.45 -5.12 -6.13
C GLU A 100 -1.15 -4.64 -5.48
N LEU A 101 -1.15 -3.44 -4.89
CA LEU A 101 0.02 -2.89 -4.21
C LEU A 101 0.38 -3.68 -2.95
N VAL A 102 -0.61 -4.07 -2.14
CA VAL A 102 -0.37 -4.88 -0.93
C VAL A 102 0.19 -6.25 -1.31
N ASP A 103 -0.36 -6.90 -2.33
CA ASP A 103 0.14 -8.19 -2.80
C ASP A 103 1.61 -8.06 -3.26
N LEU A 104 1.93 -7.03 -4.04
CA LEU A 104 3.30 -6.74 -4.47
C LEU A 104 4.25 -6.40 -3.31
N GLN A 105 3.77 -5.75 -2.25
CA GLN A 105 4.54 -5.52 -1.02
C GLN A 105 4.88 -6.85 -0.32
N GLN A 106 3.92 -7.77 -0.21
CA GLN A 106 4.13 -9.08 0.39
C GLN A 106 5.11 -9.93 -0.42
N GLU A 107 4.97 -9.96 -1.74
CA GLU A 107 5.92 -10.63 -2.63
C GLU A 107 7.33 -10.05 -2.52
N THR A 108 7.45 -8.73 -2.45
CA THR A 108 8.72 -8.04 -2.27
C THR A 108 9.34 -8.39 -0.92
N LEU A 109 8.56 -8.38 0.17
CA LEU A 109 9.03 -8.81 1.48
C LEU A 109 9.49 -10.28 1.48
N ALA A 110 8.72 -11.17 0.86
CA ALA A 110 9.04 -12.58 0.74
C ALA A 110 10.38 -12.81 0.01
N ARG A 111 10.68 -12.00 -1.01
CA ARG A 111 11.99 -12.02 -1.70
C ARG A 111 13.12 -11.44 -0.87
N LEU A 112 12.88 -10.39 -0.10
CA LEU A 112 13.91 -9.74 0.72
C LEU A 112 14.29 -10.56 1.96
N ARG A 113 13.34 -11.26 2.58
CA ARG A 113 13.56 -12.08 3.79
C ARG A 113 14.76 -13.05 3.69
N PRO A 114 14.89 -13.93 2.68
CA PRO A 114 16.03 -14.82 2.58
C PRO A 114 17.35 -14.09 2.32
N GLN A 115 17.32 -12.95 1.59
CA GLN A 115 18.51 -12.13 1.37
C GLN A 115 19.00 -11.50 2.68
N LEU A 116 18.07 -11.04 3.54
CA LEU A 116 18.38 -10.52 4.86
C LEU A 116 18.95 -11.62 5.76
N ALA A 117 18.36 -12.81 5.74
CA ALA A 117 18.83 -13.94 6.52
C ALA A 117 20.27 -14.36 6.14
N ALA A 118 20.62 -14.29 4.85
CA ALA A 118 21.98 -14.54 4.38
C ALA A 118 23.02 -13.52 4.92
N GLN A 119 22.56 -12.36 5.40
CA GLN A 119 23.37 -11.34 6.07
C GLN A 119 23.23 -11.37 7.60
N GLY A 120 22.64 -12.42 8.17
CA GLY A 120 22.40 -12.57 9.60
C GLY A 120 21.23 -11.75 10.16
N ILE A 121 20.38 -11.17 9.30
CA ILE A 121 19.22 -10.38 9.69
C ILE A 121 17.96 -11.25 9.53
N HIS A 122 17.37 -11.65 10.66
CA HIS A 122 16.22 -12.56 10.66
C HIS A 122 14.93 -11.85 11.07
N ILE A 123 13.96 -11.76 10.14
CA ILE A 123 12.59 -11.33 10.45
C ILE A 123 11.77 -12.58 10.81
N ARG A 124 11.66 -12.86 12.11
CA ARG A 124 10.98 -14.06 12.64
C ARG A 124 9.51 -13.79 12.94
N GLY A 125 8.64 -14.71 12.52
CA GLY A 125 7.21 -14.77 12.90
C GLY A 125 6.96 -15.89 13.93
N ARG A 126 5.70 -16.07 14.35
CA ARG A 126 5.32 -16.97 15.46
C ARG A 126 5.82 -18.41 15.31
N THR A 127 5.87 -18.96 14.10
CA THR A 127 6.34 -20.32 13.79
C THR A 127 7.87 -20.46 13.71
N SER A 128 8.61 -19.38 13.88
CA SER A 128 10.09 -19.35 13.78
C SER A 128 10.75 -18.85 15.06
N ILE A 129 9.98 -18.75 16.15
CA ILE A 129 10.44 -18.35 17.49
C ILE A 129 11.10 -19.53 18.21
N ASP A 130 10.93 -20.76 17.73
CA ASP A 130 11.45 -22.00 18.35
C ASP A 130 12.97 -21.98 18.62
N GLU A 131 13.73 -21.10 17.93
CA GLU A 131 15.17 -20.89 18.12
C GLU A 131 15.52 -19.90 19.24
N LEU A 132 14.57 -19.07 19.71
CA LEU A 132 14.75 -18.17 20.85
C LEU A 132 14.20 -18.82 22.13
N PRO A 133 14.89 -18.71 23.27
CA PRO A 133 14.33 -19.21 24.52
C PRO A 133 13.00 -18.47 24.80
N GLU A 134 11.89 -19.21 24.78
CA GLU A 134 10.55 -18.69 25.07
C GLU A 134 10.55 -17.88 26.39
N GLN A 135 11.35 -18.32 27.35
CA GLN A 135 11.55 -17.65 28.63
C GLN A 135 12.08 -16.21 28.50
N VAL A 136 13.01 -15.95 27.57
CA VAL A 136 13.56 -14.60 27.33
C VAL A 136 12.48 -13.69 26.74
N LEU A 137 11.74 -14.18 25.74
CA LEU A 137 10.66 -13.42 25.13
C LEU A 137 9.52 -13.15 26.12
N ARG A 138 9.16 -14.15 26.93
CA ARG A 138 8.16 -14.02 28.00
C ARG A 138 8.59 -12.99 29.02
N GLN A 139 9.83 -13.04 29.49
CA GLN A 139 10.34 -12.09 30.47
C GLN A 139 10.34 -10.67 29.90
N HIS A 140 10.84 -10.48 28.67
CA HIS A 140 10.79 -9.19 28.00
C HIS A 140 9.35 -8.68 27.84
N PHE A 141 8.40 -9.55 27.46
CA PHE A 141 7.00 -9.19 27.35
C PHE A 141 6.41 -8.73 28.68
N LEU A 142 6.64 -9.45 29.79
CA LEU A 142 6.14 -9.08 31.10
C LEU A 142 6.75 -7.78 31.63
N ASP A 143 8.04 -7.57 31.39
CA ASP A 143 8.78 -6.42 31.95
C ASP A 143 8.60 -5.14 31.14
N HIS A 144 8.46 -5.24 29.80
CA HIS A 144 8.51 -4.07 28.90
C HIS A 144 7.23 -3.85 28.09
N VAL A 145 6.48 -4.91 27.76
CA VAL A 145 5.30 -4.80 26.88
C VAL A 145 3.99 -4.79 27.69
N MET A 146 3.80 -5.74 28.61
CA MET A 146 2.61 -5.84 29.46
C MET A 146 2.30 -4.55 30.23
N PRO A 147 3.27 -3.82 30.81
CA PRO A 147 2.97 -2.63 31.62
C PRO A 147 2.33 -1.48 30.84
N VAL A 148 2.51 -1.46 29.51
CA VAL A 148 1.91 -0.43 28.63
C VAL A 148 0.65 -0.92 27.92
N LEU A 149 0.26 -2.19 28.10
CA LEU A 149 -0.97 -2.73 27.53
C LEU A 149 -2.13 -2.55 28.50
N THR A 150 -3.28 -2.11 27.97
CA THR A 150 -4.55 -2.10 28.70
C THR A 150 -5.52 -3.07 28.01
N PRO A 151 -5.70 -4.30 28.50
CA PRO A 151 -6.64 -5.25 27.92
C PRO A 151 -8.06 -4.68 27.91
N GLN A 152 -8.67 -4.63 26.72
CA GLN A 152 -10.06 -4.19 26.54
C GLN A 152 -10.94 -5.44 26.38
N ALA A 153 -11.84 -5.67 27.33
CA ALA A 153 -12.88 -6.68 27.18
C ALA A 153 -13.99 -6.10 26.30
N ILE A 154 -14.37 -6.81 25.23
CA ILE A 154 -15.50 -6.45 24.38
C ILE A 154 -16.69 -7.31 24.81
N ASP A 155 -17.72 -6.69 25.36
CA ASP A 155 -19.01 -7.32 25.67
C ASP A 155 -20.01 -6.97 24.54
N PRO A 156 -20.50 -7.94 23.75
CA PRO A 156 -21.31 -7.70 22.55
C PRO A 156 -22.80 -7.40 22.84
N ALA A 157 -23.10 -6.69 23.94
CA ALA A 157 -24.47 -6.33 24.35
C ALA A 157 -25.28 -5.61 23.25
#